data_AF-A0A1H3FZN2-F1
#
_entry.id   AF-A0A1H3FZN2-F1
#
_cell.length_a   1.000
_cell.length_b   1.000
_cell.length_c   1.000
_cell.angle_alpha   90.00
_cell.angle_beta   90.00
_cell.angle_gamma   90.00
#
_symmetry.space_group_name_H-M   'P 1'
#
loop_
_entity.id
_entity.type
_entity.pdbx_description
1 polymer ?
#
loop_
_entity_poly.entity_id
_entity_poly.type
_entity_poly.pdbx_seq_one_letter_code
_entity_poly.pdbx_strand_id
1 'polypeptide(L)'
;MFFYKDNQTWKFSEDQYLTDEAYHELLDEYYKLPGKYITTDVRDLNRDFYGLKDKSLSPEEEETKRKRSLIGIILVCVVFASLVVSLILKQILIFGFIFCVIFLIAGLSLVITGKGGNVESASRALINRITGVFISLASAAILLLLIFRSHFEGAELLILIACILFGLSGIALPLIFILKALSGKFIYTEEINAVCKGYVRSVSRDEGSNHMMHTFILSSPLFSYNYNGVQYEALYDEFVTKKDSDIALGQSVPIRIDPKHPEGIMSPVATHPLSVVLPVVMGLMFLAAAIFMGTYVLNGSAKSMTVETQWNSAVNKINGESESTEPAKLQLTDEMIEKAYANDLKNAEGWYVEYVTVADHEDGGNLMIESFTDESFARIACEKGKEHEPGKKLLCFYTVDKEKLAENGSHYKNCFSFGDPDTVEYTGSHGAYQG
;
A
#
# COMPACT_ATOMS: atom_id res chain seq x y z
N MET A 1 22.94 -24.72 14.31
CA MET A 1 23.28 -24.48 12.89
C MET A 1 24.62 -25.13 12.57
N PHE A 2 24.76 -25.84 11.44
CA PHE A 2 26.06 -26.40 11.04
C PHE A 2 27.08 -25.29 10.81
N PHE A 3 28.30 -25.50 11.31
CA PHE A 3 29.40 -24.61 10.98
C PHE A 3 29.87 -24.86 9.54
N TYR A 4 29.81 -23.82 8.72
CA TYR A 4 30.33 -23.84 7.35
C TYR A 4 31.57 -22.96 7.29
N LYS A 5 32.73 -23.60 7.22
CA LYS A 5 34.05 -22.94 7.28
C LYS A 5 34.26 -21.94 6.13
N ASP A 6 33.63 -22.17 4.97
CA ASP A 6 33.81 -21.34 3.78
C ASP A 6 32.79 -20.18 3.69
N ASN A 7 31.98 -19.94 4.73
CA ASN A 7 31.06 -18.80 4.74
C ASN A 7 31.84 -17.48 4.85
N GLN A 8 31.84 -16.66 3.79
CA GLN A 8 32.59 -15.40 3.74
C GLN A 8 32.13 -14.37 4.79
N THR A 9 30.90 -14.50 5.29
CA THR A 9 30.35 -13.59 6.32
C THR A 9 30.72 -14.02 7.75
N TRP A 10 31.27 -15.23 7.92
CA TRP A 10 31.62 -15.78 9.22
C TRP A 10 33.13 -15.83 9.39
N LYS A 11 33.58 -15.34 10.54
CA LYS A 11 34.99 -15.31 10.89
C LYS A 11 35.21 -16.15 12.12
N PHE A 12 35.96 -17.23 11.93
CA PHE A 12 36.35 -18.12 13.02
C PHE A 12 37.63 -17.60 13.67
N SER A 13 37.67 -17.59 15.00
CA SER A 13 38.84 -17.28 15.80
C SER A 13 38.81 -18.11 17.09
N GLU A 14 39.98 -18.44 17.61
CA GLU A 14 40.13 -19.12 18.91
C GLU A 14 40.17 -18.12 20.08
N ASP A 15 40.25 -16.82 19.79
CA ASP A 15 40.31 -15.76 20.78
C ASP A 15 38.92 -15.51 21.37
N GLN A 16 38.79 -15.70 22.68
CA GLN A 16 37.53 -15.44 23.41
C GLN A 16 37.16 -13.95 23.39
N TYR A 17 38.18 -13.11 23.56
CA TYR A 17 38.04 -11.66 23.60
C TYR A 17 38.54 -11.08 22.28
N LEU A 18 37.75 -10.21 21.68
CA LEU A 18 38.12 -9.57 20.44
C LEU A 18 38.91 -8.28 20.76
N THR A 19 40.14 -8.18 20.25
CA THR A 19 40.95 -6.96 20.37
C THR A 19 40.30 -5.82 19.58
N ASP A 20 40.66 -4.57 19.89
CA ASP A 20 40.14 -3.42 19.13
C ASP A 20 40.63 -3.43 17.67
N GLU A 21 41.85 -3.90 17.42
CA GLU A 21 42.38 -4.10 16.07
C GLU A 21 41.54 -5.13 15.29
N ALA A 22 41.30 -6.31 15.86
CA ALA A 22 40.49 -7.35 15.22
C ALA A 22 39.03 -6.93 15.05
N TYR A 23 38.51 -6.10 15.97
CA TYR A 23 37.19 -5.48 15.85
C TYR A 23 37.11 -4.57 14.61
N HIS A 24 38.08 -3.67 14.44
CA HIS A 24 38.11 -2.77 13.30
C HIS A 24 38.37 -3.52 11.98
N GLU A 25 39.21 -4.55 11.99
CA GLU A 25 39.43 -5.40 10.82
C GLU A 25 38.14 -6.10 10.35
N LEU A 26 37.37 -6.67 11.30
CA LEU A 26 36.08 -7.29 10.98
C LEU A 26 35.08 -6.30 10.38
N LEU A 27 35.04 -5.07 10.90
CA LEU A 27 34.20 -4.01 10.35
C LEU A 27 34.65 -3.61 8.95
N ASP A 28 35.96 -3.42 8.74
CA ASP A 28 36.53 -3.05 7.45
C ASP A 28 36.25 -4.11 6.38
N GLU A 29 36.41 -5.39 6.70
CA GLU A 29 36.05 -6.50 5.81
C GLU A 29 34.56 -6.49 5.48
N TYR A 30 33.71 -6.27 6.49
CA TYR A 30 32.27 -6.15 6.28
C TYR A 30 31.92 -4.98 5.36
N TYR A 31 32.53 -3.81 5.52
CA TYR A 31 32.27 -2.66 4.64
C TYR A 31 32.79 -2.86 3.21
N LYS A 32 33.83 -3.68 3.02
CA LYS A 32 34.35 -4.04 1.68
C LYS A 32 33.48 -5.09 0.98
N LEU A 33 32.75 -5.93 1.72
CA LEU A 33 31.92 -7.01 1.19
C LEU A 33 30.85 -6.53 0.17
N PRO A 34 30.04 -5.50 0.46
CA PRO A 34 29.07 -4.97 -0.51
C PRO A 34 29.72 -4.47 -1.79
N GLY A 35 30.88 -3.82 -1.68
CA GLY A 35 31.66 -3.37 -2.85
C GLY A 35 32.07 -4.54 -3.73
N LYS A 36 32.53 -5.64 -3.12
CA LYS A 36 32.84 -6.89 -3.83
C LYS A 36 31.60 -7.42 -4.55
N TYR A 37 30.45 -7.49 -3.86
CA TYR A 37 29.20 -8.00 -4.43
C TYR A 37 28.64 -7.22 -5.61
N ILE A 38 28.87 -5.90 -5.66
CA ILE A 38 28.48 -5.08 -6.81
C ILE A 38 29.31 -5.42 -8.05
N THR A 39 30.57 -5.86 -7.85
CA THR A 39 31.51 -6.17 -8.93
C THR A 39 31.57 -7.65 -9.31
N THR A 40 31.06 -8.55 -8.46
CA THR A 40 31.04 -9.99 -8.69
C THR A 40 29.93 -10.37 -9.68
N ASP A 41 30.22 -11.27 -10.62
CA ASP A 41 29.21 -11.84 -11.53
C ASP A 41 28.08 -12.51 -10.71
N VAL A 42 26.83 -12.37 -11.14
CA VAL A 42 25.64 -12.96 -10.49
C VAL A 42 25.79 -14.48 -10.29
N ARG A 43 26.52 -15.17 -11.17
CA ARG A 43 26.83 -16.61 -11.03
C ARG A 43 27.72 -16.89 -9.82
N ASP A 44 28.79 -16.12 -9.67
CA ASP A 44 29.73 -16.24 -8.56
C ASP A 44 29.11 -15.74 -7.25
N LEU A 45 28.20 -14.77 -7.33
CA LEU A 45 27.44 -14.27 -6.19
C LEU A 45 26.58 -15.37 -5.55
N ASN A 46 25.86 -16.15 -6.37
CA ASN A 46 25.06 -17.27 -5.87
C ASN A 46 25.93 -18.36 -5.24
N ARG A 47 27.09 -18.64 -5.82
CA ARG A 47 28.05 -19.59 -5.24
C ARG A 47 28.54 -19.12 -3.86
N ASP A 48 28.89 -17.83 -3.75
CA ASP A 48 29.41 -17.21 -2.53
C ASP A 48 28.35 -17.11 -1.42
N PHE A 49 27.08 -16.83 -1.76
CA PHE A 49 25.99 -16.75 -0.78
C PHE A 49 25.47 -18.11 -0.32
N TYR A 50 25.34 -19.06 -1.24
CA TYR A 50 24.63 -20.31 -0.94
C TYR A 50 25.57 -21.47 -0.60
N GLY A 51 26.90 -21.31 -0.71
CA GLY A 51 27.87 -22.39 -0.47
C GLY A 51 27.63 -23.62 -1.37
N LEU A 52 26.77 -23.47 -2.37
CA LEU A 52 26.49 -24.48 -3.37
C LEU A 52 27.74 -24.52 -4.24
N LYS A 53 28.67 -25.43 -3.92
CA LYS A 53 29.42 -26.08 -4.99
C LYS A 53 28.34 -26.56 -5.94
N ASP A 54 28.30 -26.00 -7.15
CA ASP A 54 27.55 -26.60 -8.23
C ASP A 54 27.98 -28.06 -8.22
N LYS A 55 27.13 -28.94 -7.67
CA LYS A 55 27.02 -30.28 -8.23
C LYS A 55 26.79 -29.95 -9.68
N SER A 56 27.80 -30.16 -10.51
CA SER A 56 27.77 -29.89 -11.94
C SER A 56 26.46 -30.45 -12.47
N LEU A 57 25.43 -29.60 -12.49
CA LEU A 57 24.11 -29.96 -12.96
C LEU A 57 24.34 -30.27 -14.42
N SER A 58 23.74 -31.37 -14.89
CA SER A 58 23.76 -31.65 -16.32
C SER A 58 23.32 -30.37 -17.07
N PRO A 59 23.91 -30.01 -18.23
CA PRO A 59 23.46 -28.86 -19.02
C PRO A 59 21.93 -28.84 -19.23
N GLU A 60 21.32 -30.03 -19.25
CA GLU A 60 19.88 -30.25 -19.37
C GLU A 60 19.10 -29.84 -18.11
N GLU A 61 19.65 -30.05 -16.91
CA GLU A 61 19.03 -29.63 -15.64
C GLU A 61 19.12 -28.12 -15.43
N GLU A 62 20.23 -27.48 -15.82
CA GLU A 62 20.36 -26.03 -15.83
C GLU A 62 19.35 -25.36 -16.78
N GLU A 63 19.19 -25.91 -17.99
CA GLU A 63 18.22 -25.40 -18.97
C GLU A 63 16.79 -25.53 -18.44
N THR A 64 16.47 -26.66 -17.80
CA THR A 64 15.15 -26.90 -17.20
C THR A 64 14.87 -25.95 -16.03
N LYS A 65 15.87 -25.69 -15.17
CA LYS A 65 15.77 -24.72 -14.07
C LYS A 65 15.60 -23.30 -14.61
N ARG A 66 16.33 -22.93 -15.66
CA ARG A 66 16.21 -21.63 -16.33
C ARG A 66 14.83 -21.44 -16.97
N LYS A 67 14.29 -22.47 -17.65
CA LYS A 67 12.93 -22.45 -18.20
C LYS A 67 11.88 -22.28 -17.11
N ARG A 68 11.97 -23.03 -15.99
CA ARG A 68 11.06 -22.87 -14.84
C ARG A 68 11.13 -21.48 -14.21
N SER A 69 12.34 -20.96 -14.02
CA SER A 69 12.54 -19.60 -13.49
C SER A 69 11.95 -18.54 -14.42
N LEU A 70 12.17 -18.65 -15.73
CA LEU A 70 11.64 -17.72 -16.72
C LEU A 70 10.12 -17.75 -16.80
N ILE A 71 9.50 -18.95 -16.74
CA ILE A 71 8.04 -19.09 -16.61
C ILE A 71 7.53 -18.42 -15.34
N GLY A 72 8.24 -18.59 -14.21
CA GLY A 72 7.89 -17.94 -12.94
C GLY A 72 7.91 -16.41 -13.05
N ILE A 73 8.94 -15.84 -13.67
CA ILE A 73 9.05 -14.40 -13.89
C ILE A 73 7.91 -13.89 -14.78
N ILE A 74 7.61 -14.57 -15.89
CA ILE A 74 6.50 -14.21 -16.77
C ILE A 74 5.17 -14.22 -16.00
N LEU A 75 4.93 -15.24 -15.18
CA LEU A 75 3.70 -15.34 -14.39
C LEU A 75 3.58 -14.20 -13.37
N VAL A 76 4.68 -13.84 -12.69
CA VAL A 76 4.72 -12.67 -11.79
C VAL A 76 4.42 -11.38 -12.54
N CYS A 77 5.00 -11.17 -13.72
CA CYS A 77 4.72 -10.00 -14.54
C CYS A 77 3.26 -9.93 -15.00
N VAL A 78 2.65 -11.06 -15.40
CA VAL A 78 1.23 -11.12 -15.80
C VAL A 78 0.31 -10.78 -14.63
N VAL A 79 0.60 -11.32 -13.45
CA VAL A 79 -0.17 -11.04 -12.22
C VAL A 79 -0.03 -9.57 -11.81
N PHE A 80 1.18 -9.01 -11.90
CA PHE A 80 1.39 -7.60 -11.59
C PHE A 80 0.67 -6.69 -12.61
N ALA A 81 0.77 -6.99 -13.90
CA ALA A 81 0.06 -6.26 -14.94
C ALA A 81 -1.45 -6.34 -14.76
N SER A 82 -2.02 -7.50 -14.39
CA SER A 82 -3.46 -7.64 -14.17
C SER A 82 -3.92 -6.85 -12.95
N LEU A 83 -3.13 -6.76 -11.88
CA LEU A 83 -3.42 -5.88 -10.74
C LEU A 83 -3.43 -4.40 -11.14
N VAL A 84 -2.43 -3.95 -11.89
CA VAL A 84 -2.32 -2.56 -12.36
C VAL A 84 -3.48 -2.21 -13.29
N VAL A 85 -3.77 -3.06 -14.28
CA VAL A 85 -4.89 -2.87 -15.22
C VAL A 85 -6.23 -2.86 -14.47
N SER A 86 -6.44 -3.76 -13.51
CA SER A 86 -7.67 -3.78 -12.71
C SER A 86 -7.87 -2.49 -11.91
N LEU A 87 -6.78 -1.89 -11.42
CA LEU A 87 -6.81 -0.65 -10.67
C LEU A 87 -7.07 0.56 -11.59
N ILE A 88 -6.45 0.58 -12.78
CA ILE A 88 -6.69 1.61 -13.81
C ILE A 88 -8.15 1.57 -14.28
N LEU A 89 -8.68 0.40 -14.57
CA LEU A 89 -10.08 0.21 -15.01
C LEU A 89 -11.10 0.40 -13.87
N LYS A 90 -10.66 0.82 -12.68
CA LYS A 90 -11.50 1.00 -11.49
C LYS A 90 -12.28 -0.26 -11.10
N GLN A 91 -11.80 -1.43 -11.51
CA GLN A 91 -12.39 -2.73 -11.19
C GLN A 91 -11.86 -3.24 -9.85
N ILE A 92 -12.16 -2.48 -8.78
CA ILE A 92 -11.71 -2.75 -7.39
C ILE A 92 -12.02 -4.18 -6.94
N LEU A 93 -13.10 -4.75 -7.48
CA LEU A 93 -13.54 -6.09 -7.15
C LEU A 93 -12.66 -7.18 -7.77
N ILE A 94 -12.33 -7.03 -9.05
CA ILE A 94 -11.40 -7.94 -9.75
C ILE A 94 -10.02 -7.84 -9.11
N PHE A 95 -9.60 -6.62 -8.76
CA PHE A 95 -8.40 -6.39 -7.96
C PHE A 95 -8.44 -7.17 -6.63
N GLY A 96 -9.54 -7.08 -5.87
CA GLY A 96 -9.73 -7.81 -4.62
C GLY A 96 -9.64 -9.33 -4.78
N PHE A 97 -10.25 -9.89 -5.84
CA PHE A 97 -10.16 -11.33 -6.14
C PHE A 97 -8.73 -11.77 -6.45
N ILE A 98 -8.04 -11.06 -7.35
CA ILE A 98 -6.67 -11.37 -7.73
C ILE A 98 -5.76 -11.30 -6.50
N PHE A 99 -5.92 -10.26 -5.68
CA PHE A 99 -5.15 -10.09 -4.43
C PHE A 99 -5.38 -11.26 -3.47
N CYS A 100 -6.62 -11.66 -3.21
CA CYS A 100 -6.91 -12.79 -2.32
C CYS A 100 -6.29 -14.10 -2.83
N VAL A 101 -6.33 -14.35 -4.14
CA VAL A 101 -5.74 -15.57 -4.73
C VAL A 101 -4.22 -15.58 -4.55
N ILE A 102 -3.54 -14.47 -4.81
CA ILE A 102 -2.08 -14.35 -4.64
C ILE A 102 -1.69 -14.62 -3.19
N PHE A 103 -2.35 -13.95 -2.23
CA PHE A 103 -2.02 -14.11 -0.81
C PHE A 103 -2.39 -15.50 -0.30
N LEU A 104 -3.45 -16.12 -0.80
CA LEU A 104 -3.78 -17.51 -0.48
C LEU A 104 -2.67 -18.47 -0.96
N ILE A 105 -2.19 -18.33 -2.19
CA ILE A 105 -1.09 -19.16 -2.72
C ILE A 105 0.20 -18.91 -1.95
N ALA A 106 0.53 -17.64 -1.67
CA ALA A 106 1.72 -17.28 -0.89
C ALA A 106 1.64 -17.85 0.54
N GLY A 107 0.48 -17.73 1.20
CA GLY A 107 0.23 -18.29 2.52
C GLY A 107 0.39 -19.81 2.54
N LEU A 108 -0.23 -20.52 1.59
CA LEU A 108 -0.10 -21.97 1.46
C LEU A 108 1.34 -22.39 1.17
N SER A 109 2.07 -21.62 0.35
CA SER A 109 3.49 -21.85 0.08
C SER A 109 4.31 -21.79 1.37
N LEU A 110 4.07 -20.79 2.23
CA LEU A 110 4.73 -20.67 3.53
C LEU A 110 4.38 -21.82 4.48
N VAL A 111 3.13 -22.30 4.45
CA VAL A 111 2.71 -23.48 5.24
C VAL A 111 3.44 -24.74 4.80
N ILE A 112 3.52 -24.97 3.48
CA ILE A 112 4.11 -26.20 2.91
C ILE A 112 5.64 -26.19 3.04
N THR A 113 6.27 -25.09 2.61
CA THR A 113 7.73 -25.00 2.57
C THR A 113 8.31 -24.77 3.95
N GLY A 114 7.71 -23.86 4.74
CA GLY A 114 8.21 -23.44 6.05
C GLY A 114 9.66 -22.96 6.06
N LYS A 115 10.26 -22.70 4.90
CA LYS A 115 11.67 -22.34 4.75
C LYS A 115 11.73 -21.03 3.98
N GLY A 116 12.15 -19.96 4.66
CA GLY A 116 12.78 -18.84 3.98
C GLY A 116 14.07 -19.34 3.33
N GLY A 117 14.53 -18.69 2.27
CA GLY A 117 15.82 -19.02 1.67
C GLY A 117 16.92 -18.96 2.73
N ASN A 118 17.77 -20.00 2.78
CA ASN A 118 18.86 -20.27 3.73
C ASN A 118 18.48 -21.00 5.02
N VAL A 119 19.51 -21.54 5.67
CA VAL A 119 19.48 -22.37 6.88
C VAL A 119 18.82 -21.61 8.02
N GLU A 120 17.48 -21.54 8.00
CA GLU A 120 16.70 -20.95 9.07
C GLU A 120 16.59 -21.94 10.23
N SER A 121 16.80 -21.44 11.45
CA SER A 121 16.54 -22.17 12.69
C SER A 121 15.14 -22.80 12.67
N ALA A 122 14.98 -24.01 13.24
CA ALA A 122 13.70 -24.73 13.29
C ALA A 122 12.55 -23.89 13.90
N SER A 123 12.87 -22.96 14.82
CA SER A 123 11.94 -21.99 15.40
C SER A 123 11.35 -21.02 14.36
N ARG A 124 12.17 -20.48 13.45
CA ARG A 124 11.74 -19.60 12.35
C ARG A 124 10.86 -20.34 11.35
N ALA A 125 11.19 -21.59 11.06
CA ALA A 125 10.36 -22.42 10.19
C ALA A 125 8.94 -22.62 10.74
N LEU A 126 8.82 -22.87 12.06
CA LEU A 126 7.53 -22.95 12.74
C LEU A 126 6.75 -21.62 12.66
N ILE A 127 7.42 -20.50 12.92
CA ILE A 127 6.82 -19.16 12.84
C ILE A 127 6.32 -18.86 11.42
N ASN A 128 7.12 -19.17 10.40
CA ASN A 128 6.77 -18.96 8.99
C ASN A 128 5.54 -19.77 8.58
N ARG A 129 5.44 -21.03 9.03
CA ARG A 129 4.25 -21.86 8.78
C ARG A 129 2.99 -21.28 9.41
N ILE A 130 3.08 -20.85 10.66
CA ILE A 130 1.92 -20.27 11.38
C ILE A 130 1.49 -18.96 10.73
N THR A 131 2.45 -18.11 10.36
CA THR A 131 2.20 -16.89 9.59
C THR A 131 1.48 -17.23 8.27
N GLY A 132 1.96 -18.26 7.56
CA GLY A 132 1.31 -18.77 6.34
C GLY A 132 -0.13 -19.24 6.56
N VAL A 133 -0.44 -19.88 7.70
CA VAL A 133 -1.82 -20.27 8.07
C VAL A 133 -2.70 -19.03 8.22
N PHE A 134 -2.24 -18.00 8.94
CA PHE A 134 -3.01 -16.77 9.12
C PHE A 134 -3.25 -16.02 7.81
N ILE A 135 -2.23 -15.90 6.96
CA ILE A 135 -2.36 -15.26 5.64
C ILE A 135 -3.39 -16.02 4.79
N SER A 136 -3.31 -17.36 4.78
CA SER A 136 -4.24 -18.20 4.02
C SER A 136 -5.67 -18.05 4.53
N LEU A 137 -5.86 -18.06 5.85
CA LEU A 137 -7.18 -17.92 6.48
C LEU A 137 -7.77 -16.53 6.23
N ALA A 138 -6.97 -15.47 6.33
CA ALA A 138 -7.40 -14.09 6.03
C ALA A 138 -7.84 -13.96 4.57
N SER A 139 -7.03 -14.48 3.65
CA SER A 139 -7.31 -14.43 2.21
C SER A 139 -8.57 -15.21 1.87
N ALA A 140 -8.77 -16.39 2.46
CA ALA A 140 -9.97 -17.20 2.27
C ALA A 140 -11.21 -16.52 2.85
N ALA A 141 -11.12 -15.91 4.03
CA ALA A 141 -12.23 -15.21 4.66
C ALA A 141 -12.66 -13.95 3.87
N ILE A 142 -11.70 -13.15 3.40
CA ILE A 142 -11.97 -12.00 2.53
C ILE A 142 -12.54 -12.47 1.18
N LEU A 143 -12.00 -13.54 0.60
CA LEU A 143 -12.52 -14.13 -0.64
C LEU A 143 -13.99 -14.55 -0.48
N LEU A 144 -14.34 -15.20 0.63
CA LEU A 144 -15.73 -15.55 0.93
C LEU A 144 -16.63 -14.32 1.06
N LEU A 145 -16.18 -13.26 1.75
CA LEU A 145 -16.93 -12.00 1.81
C LEU A 145 -17.14 -11.37 0.43
N LEU A 146 -16.13 -11.42 -0.45
CA LEU A 146 -16.25 -10.90 -1.82
C LEU A 146 -17.24 -11.72 -2.66
N ILE A 147 -17.27 -13.05 -2.48
CA ILE A 147 -18.24 -13.94 -3.15
C ILE A 147 -19.67 -13.64 -2.66
N PHE A 148 -19.85 -13.51 -1.35
CA PHE A 148 -21.16 -13.24 -0.74
C PHE A 148 -21.49 -11.75 -0.59
N ARG A 149 -20.77 -10.87 -1.30
CA ARG A 149 -20.94 -9.41 -1.21
C ARG A 149 -22.38 -8.95 -1.45
N SER A 150 -23.16 -9.70 -2.24
CA SER A 150 -24.56 -9.37 -2.55
C SER A 150 -25.48 -9.39 -1.33
N HIS A 151 -25.02 -9.96 -0.22
CA HIS A 151 -25.75 -10.02 1.04
C HIS A 151 -25.42 -8.87 2.00
N PHE A 152 -24.47 -8.00 1.64
CA PHE A 152 -23.97 -6.94 2.52
C PHE A 152 -24.08 -5.58 1.84
N GLU A 153 -24.41 -4.56 2.61
CA GLU A 153 -24.30 -3.18 2.15
C GLU A 153 -22.82 -2.75 2.06
N GLY A 154 -22.53 -1.71 1.26
CA GLY A 154 -21.14 -1.30 0.97
C GLY A 154 -20.33 -0.99 2.23
N ALA A 155 -20.92 -0.32 3.22
CA ALA A 155 -20.26 -0.01 4.49
C ALA A 155 -20.08 -1.27 5.36
N GLU A 156 -21.09 -2.12 5.44
CA GLU A 156 -21.02 -3.38 6.20
C GLU A 156 -19.89 -4.27 5.67
N LEU A 157 -19.77 -4.40 4.35
CA LEU A 157 -18.72 -5.19 3.72
C LEU A 157 -17.31 -4.67 4.07
N LEU A 158 -17.10 -3.36 4.03
CA LEU A 158 -15.80 -2.77 4.38
C LEU A 158 -15.47 -2.95 5.86
N ILE A 159 -16.44 -2.77 6.75
CA ILE A 159 -16.24 -2.97 8.19
C ILE A 159 -15.94 -4.45 8.48
N LEU A 160 -16.60 -5.39 7.80
CA LEU A 160 -16.33 -6.82 7.94
C LEU A 160 -14.94 -7.21 7.43
N ILE A 161 -14.48 -6.64 6.32
CA ILE A 161 -13.10 -6.83 5.83
C ILE A 161 -12.09 -6.31 6.86
N ALA A 162 -12.32 -5.09 7.38
CA ALA A 162 -11.47 -4.53 8.44
C ALA A 162 -11.48 -5.41 9.70
N CYS A 163 -12.65 -5.91 10.10
CA CYS A 163 -12.82 -6.82 11.24
C CYS A 163 -11.97 -8.10 11.08
N ILE A 164 -11.94 -8.70 9.88
CA ILE A 164 -11.10 -9.87 9.60
C ILE A 164 -9.62 -9.52 9.72
N LEU A 165 -9.18 -8.41 9.11
CA LEU A 165 -7.78 -7.99 9.10
C LEU A 165 -7.28 -7.71 10.52
N PHE A 166 -8.02 -6.92 11.30
CA PHE A 166 -7.68 -6.61 12.69
C PHE A 166 -7.82 -7.83 13.60
N GLY A 167 -8.84 -8.65 13.41
CA GLY A 167 -9.07 -9.84 14.24
C GLY A 167 -7.96 -10.88 14.06
N LEU A 168 -7.62 -11.21 12.82
CA LEU A 168 -6.55 -12.16 12.53
C LEU A 168 -5.18 -11.62 12.91
N SER A 169 -4.88 -10.35 12.65
CA SER A 169 -3.63 -9.73 13.11
C SER A 169 -3.55 -9.69 14.64
N GLY A 170 -4.67 -9.43 15.31
CA GLY A 170 -4.77 -9.41 16.76
C GLY A 170 -4.56 -10.78 17.43
N ILE A 171 -4.89 -11.87 16.75
CA ILE A 171 -4.61 -13.24 17.21
C ILE A 171 -3.18 -13.67 16.83
N ALA A 172 -2.75 -13.35 15.61
CA ALA A 172 -1.47 -13.79 15.07
C ALA A 172 -0.29 -13.19 15.84
N LEU A 173 -0.33 -11.88 16.15
CA LEU A 173 0.77 -11.20 16.83
C LEU A 173 1.09 -11.81 18.20
N PRO A 174 0.15 -11.94 19.16
CA PRO A 174 0.42 -12.57 20.43
C PRO A 174 0.86 -14.02 20.27
N LEU A 175 0.22 -14.78 19.38
CA LEU A 175 0.55 -16.17 19.17
C LEU A 175 1.98 -16.37 18.67
N ILE A 176 2.41 -15.61 17.66
CA ILE A 176 3.77 -15.69 17.11
C ILE A 176 4.82 -15.36 18.18
N PHE A 177 4.60 -14.32 18.98
CA PHE A 177 5.57 -13.92 20.01
C PHE A 177 5.60 -14.86 21.21
N ILE A 178 4.45 -15.38 21.65
CA ILE A 178 4.37 -16.43 22.67
C ILE A 178 5.09 -17.70 22.18
N LEU A 179 4.84 -18.09 20.93
CA LEU A 179 5.49 -19.26 20.35
C LEU A 179 6.99 -19.05 20.18
N LYS A 180 7.45 -17.86 19.80
CA LYS A 180 8.89 -17.53 19.76
C LYS A 180 9.52 -17.62 21.16
N ALA A 181 8.82 -17.14 22.19
CA ALA A 181 9.29 -17.24 23.57
C ALA A 181 9.33 -18.71 24.07
N LEU A 182 8.42 -19.56 23.60
CA LEU A 182 8.32 -20.95 24.03
C LEU A 182 9.04 -21.95 23.10
N SER A 183 9.38 -21.57 21.86
CA SER A 183 9.99 -22.48 20.87
C SER A 183 11.31 -23.03 21.36
N GLY A 184 12.08 -22.23 22.11
CA GLY A 184 13.29 -22.67 22.78
C GLY A 184 13.08 -23.88 23.71
N LYS A 185 11.93 -23.95 24.39
CA LYS A 185 11.61 -25.05 25.31
C LYS A 185 11.01 -26.27 24.60
N PHE A 186 10.25 -26.06 23.52
CA PHE A 186 9.57 -27.16 22.81
C PHE A 186 10.45 -27.88 21.79
N ILE A 187 11.42 -27.16 21.19
CA ILE A 187 12.28 -27.71 20.13
C ILE A 187 13.55 -28.31 20.73
N TYR A 188 14.21 -27.61 21.66
CA TYR A 188 15.49 -28.03 22.24
C TYR A 188 15.27 -28.74 23.57
N THR A 189 14.96 -30.03 23.49
CA THR A 189 14.53 -30.83 24.65
C THR A 189 15.65 -31.58 25.35
N GLU A 190 16.75 -31.88 24.65
CA GLU A 190 17.84 -32.69 25.20
C GLU A 190 19.04 -31.83 25.58
N GLU A 191 19.59 -32.09 26.77
CA GLU A 191 20.75 -31.39 27.30
C GLU A 191 21.98 -32.30 27.21
N ILE A 192 23.04 -31.80 26.58
CA ILE A 192 24.29 -32.52 26.37
C ILE A 192 25.47 -31.65 26.74
N ASN A 193 26.57 -32.26 27.19
CA ASN A 193 27.81 -31.55 27.43
C ASN A 193 28.58 -31.38 26.13
N ALA A 194 28.90 -30.14 25.78
CA ALA A 194 29.67 -29.80 24.60
C ALA A 194 30.91 -28.98 24.97
N VAL A 195 31.98 -29.16 24.21
CA VAL A 195 33.24 -28.47 24.40
C VAL A 195 33.33 -27.31 23.42
N CYS A 196 33.65 -26.11 23.91
CA CYS A 196 33.92 -24.96 23.06
C CYS A 196 35.25 -25.15 22.30
N LYS A 197 35.22 -25.07 20.97
CA LYS A 197 36.38 -25.20 20.07
C LYS A 197 36.86 -23.87 19.47
N GLY A 198 36.10 -22.80 19.66
CA GLY A 198 36.41 -21.47 19.16
C GLY A 198 35.15 -20.64 19.04
N TYR A 199 35.24 -19.53 18.31
CA TYR A 199 34.20 -18.53 18.22
C TYR A 199 33.99 -18.13 16.77
N VAL A 200 32.73 -18.14 16.34
CA VAL A 200 32.32 -17.62 15.05
C VAL A 200 31.68 -16.27 15.26
N ARG A 201 32.21 -15.27 14.56
CA ARG A 201 31.74 -13.89 14.61
C ARG A 201 31.20 -13.48 13.24
N SER A 202 30.14 -12.70 13.24
CA SER A 202 29.61 -12.05 12.05
C SER A 202 29.23 -10.60 12.37
N VAL A 203 29.32 -9.73 11.37
CA VAL A 203 28.94 -8.33 11.51
C VAL A 203 27.55 -8.17 10.90
N SER A 204 26.67 -7.53 11.65
CA SER A 204 25.33 -7.18 11.18
C SER A 204 25.04 -5.72 11.45
N ARG A 205 24.17 -5.14 10.64
CA ARG A 205 23.78 -3.74 10.70
C ARG A 205 22.26 -3.69 10.79
N ASP A 206 21.71 -3.22 11.91
CA ASP A 206 20.29 -2.83 11.97
C ASP A 206 20.15 -1.32 11.83
N GLU A 207 19.00 -0.95 11.30
CA GLU A 207 18.49 0.40 11.37
C GLU A 207 17.87 0.64 12.76
N GLY A 208 18.49 1.52 13.56
CA GLY A 208 17.93 1.94 14.83
C GLY A 208 16.72 2.86 14.64
N SER A 209 15.97 3.10 15.73
CA SER A 209 14.76 3.92 15.75
C SER A 209 14.94 5.38 15.32
N ASN A 210 16.19 5.85 15.14
CA ASN A 210 16.51 7.22 14.69
C ASN A 210 17.20 7.26 13.30
N HIS A 211 17.05 6.21 12.48
CA HIS A 211 17.80 6.05 11.21
C HIS A 211 19.33 6.05 11.37
N MET A 212 19.84 6.03 12.60
CA MET A 212 21.24 5.73 12.86
C MET A 212 21.43 4.23 12.66
N MET A 213 22.20 3.88 11.65
CA MET A 213 22.59 2.50 11.45
C MET A 213 23.59 2.09 12.52
N HIS A 214 23.21 1.17 13.38
CA HIS A 214 24.10 0.60 14.39
C HIS A 214 24.70 -0.69 13.85
N THR A 215 26.03 -0.74 13.79
CA THR A 215 26.75 -1.96 13.45
C THR A 215 27.09 -2.71 14.73
N PHE A 216 26.71 -3.97 14.80
CA PHE A 216 27.02 -4.84 15.92
C PHE A 216 27.70 -6.12 15.46
N ILE A 217 28.51 -6.65 16.36
CA ILE A 217 29.10 -7.98 16.22
C ILE A 217 28.17 -8.98 16.87
N LEU A 218 27.84 -9.99 16.08
CA LEU A 218 27.14 -11.18 16.49
C LEU A 218 28.20 -12.27 16.75
N SER A 219 28.11 -12.96 17.87
CA SER A 219 29.04 -14.03 18.25
C SER A 219 28.29 -15.32 18.60
N SER A 220 28.90 -16.44 18.27
CA SER A 220 28.44 -17.78 18.63
C SER A 220 29.65 -18.68 18.88
N PRO A 221 29.73 -19.38 20.02
CA PRO A 221 30.75 -20.39 20.25
C PRO A 221 30.54 -21.58 19.30
N LEU A 222 31.66 -22.14 18.82
CA LEU A 222 31.66 -23.41 18.10
C LEU A 222 31.69 -24.55 19.13
N PHE A 223 30.62 -25.34 19.17
CA PHE A 223 30.48 -26.46 20.08
C PHE A 223 30.82 -27.77 19.38
N SER A 224 31.65 -28.59 20.03
CA SER A 224 31.91 -29.97 19.62
C SER A 224 31.37 -30.95 20.64
N TYR A 225 30.56 -31.91 20.19
CA TYR A 225 29.91 -32.92 21.04
C TYR A 225 29.64 -34.20 20.26
N ASN A 226 29.35 -35.28 21.00
CA ASN A 226 28.96 -36.55 20.43
C ASN A 226 27.50 -36.84 20.78
N TYR A 227 26.68 -37.14 19.77
CA TYR A 227 25.29 -37.49 19.94
C TYR A 227 24.97 -38.74 19.12
N ASN A 228 24.43 -39.78 19.77
CA ASN A 228 24.14 -41.08 19.16
C ASN A 228 25.32 -41.69 18.37
N GLY A 229 26.56 -41.50 18.86
CA GLY A 229 27.77 -42.05 18.26
C GLY A 229 28.33 -41.23 17.08
N VAL A 230 27.70 -40.10 16.74
CA VAL A 230 28.16 -39.18 15.69
C VAL A 230 28.70 -37.91 16.33
N GLN A 231 29.88 -37.47 15.87
CA GLN A 231 30.48 -36.21 16.31
C GLN A 231 29.88 -35.04 15.51
N TYR A 232 29.44 -34.01 16.22
CA TYR A 232 28.89 -32.80 15.65
C TYR A 232 29.76 -31.60 16.00
N GLU A 233 29.84 -30.65 15.05
CA GLU A 233 30.37 -29.31 15.25
C GLU A 233 29.33 -28.28 14.80
N ALA A 234 28.78 -27.54 15.75
CA ALA A 234 27.65 -26.67 15.50
C ALA A 234 27.72 -25.38 16.32
N LEU A 235 26.99 -24.38 15.81
CA LEU A 235 26.81 -23.06 16.39
C LEU A 235 25.41 -22.94 16.98
N TYR A 236 25.23 -21.95 17.86
CA TYR A 236 23.88 -21.50 18.21
C TYR A 236 23.03 -21.20 16.97
N ASP A 237 21.75 -21.55 17.05
CA ASP A 237 20.78 -21.31 15.97
C ASP A 237 20.50 -19.82 15.74
N GLU A 238 20.66 -19.00 16.77
CA GLU A 238 20.67 -17.55 16.67
C GLU A 238 21.94 -17.01 17.33
N PHE A 239 22.70 -16.17 16.62
CA PHE A 239 23.89 -15.56 17.19
C PHE A 239 23.49 -14.54 18.25
N VAL A 240 24.32 -14.41 19.28
CA VAL A 240 24.10 -13.46 20.37
C VAL A 240 24.73 -12.13 19.99
N THR A 241 24.04 -11.02 20.22
CA THR A 241 24.57 -9.67 20.02
C THR A 241 25.57 -9.32 21.11
N LYS A 242 26.77 -9.88 21.00
CA LYS A 242 27.89 -9.68 21.93
C LYS A 242 29.21 -9.86 21.18
N LYS A 243 30.18 -8.98 21.46
CA LYS A 243 31.54 -9.01 20.88
C LYS A 243 32.34 -10.24 21.37
N ASP A 244 32.19 -10.55 22.65
CA ASP A 244 32.96 -11.58 23.36
C ASP A 244 32.06 -12.71 23.86
N SER A 245 32.62 -13.89 24.07
CA SER A 245 31.88 -15.03 24.62
C SER A 245 32.11 -15.19 26.13
N ASP A 246 31.07 -15.61 26.85
CA ASP A 246 31.17 -15.98 28.27
C ASP A 246 31.73 -17.40 28.50
N ILE A 247 31.90 -18.17 27.42
CA ILE A 247 32.36 -19.55 27.47
C ILE A 247 33.82 -19.57 26.99
N ALA A 248 34.73 -20.08 27.83
CA ALA A 248 36.15 -20.13 27.49
C ALA A 248 36.47 -21.27 26.50
N LEU A 249 37.56 -21.11 25.75
CA LEU A 249 38.05 -22.13 24.82
C LEU A 249 38.36 -23.43 25.58
N GLY A 250 37.90 -24.56 25.07
CA GLY A 250 38.07 -25.88 25.70
C GLY A 250 37.16 -26.12 26.92
N GLN A 251 36.37 -25.13 27.36
CA GLN A 251 35.41 -25.32 28.44
C GLN A 251 34.28 -26.25 27.98
N SER A 252 33.94 -27.22 28.84
CA SER A 252 32.76 -28.07 28.67
C SER A 252 31.57 -27.41 29.35
N VAL A 253 30.48 -27.21 28.59
CA VAL A 253 29.24 -26.62 29.09
C VAL A 253 28.02 -27.46 28.67
N PRO A 254 26.95 -27.50 29.48
CA PRO A 254 25.69 -28.06 29.04
C PRO A 254 25.05 -27.14 27.99
N ILE A 255 24.68 -27.72 26.86
CA ILE A 255 23.92 -27.06 25.79
C ILE A 255 22.62 -27.85 25.55
N ARG A 256 21.59 -27.17 25.06
CA ARG A 256 20.34 -27.82 24.65
C ARG A 256 20.27 -27.96 23.14
N ILE A 257 19.96 -29.16 22.67
CA ILE A 257 19.88 -29.51 21.25
C ILE A 257 18.47 -29.97 20.86
N ASP A 258 18.14 -29.84 19.57
CA ASP A 258 16.97 -30.51 18.97
C ASP A 258 17.35 -31.97 18.64
N PRO A 259 16.70 -32.98 19.24
CA PRO A 259 17.01 -34.39 18.96
C PRO A 259 16.78 -34.80 17.50
N LYS A 260 15.87 -34.11 16.78
CA LYS A 260 15.57 -34.39 15.37
C LYS A 260 16.59 -33.75 14.43
N HIS A 261 17.19 -32.64 14.87
CA HIS A 261 18.21 -31.89 14.15
C HIS A 261 19.35 -31.58 15.13
N PRO A 262 20.22 -32.56 15.44
CA PRO A 262 21.21 -32.42 16.50
C PRO A 262 22.17 -31.26 16.30
N GLU A 263 22.33 -30.77 15.07
CA GLU A 263 23.08 -29.55 14.74
C GLU A 263 22.44 -28.26 15.29
N GLY A 264 21.17 -28.28 15.67
CA GLY A 264 20.41 -27.15 16.17
C GLY A 264 20.66 -26.95 17.65
N ILE A 265 21.38 -25.88 18.01
CA ILE A 265 21.71 -25.57 19.41
C ILE A 265 20.91 -24.36 19.86
N MET A 266 20.24 -24.50 21.01
CA MET A 266 19.48 -23.41 21.63
C MET A 266 20.42 -22.27 21.99
N SER A 267 20.16 -21.10 21.40
CA SER A 267 20.84 -19.88 21.80
C SER A 267 20.27 -19.33 23.11
N PRO A 268 21.10 -18.77 24.01
CA PRO A 268 20.63 -18.12 25.23
C PRO A 268 19.97 -16.75 24.98
N VAL A 269 19.50 -16.47 23.75
CA VAL A 269 18.94 -15.15 23.36
C VAL A 269 18.05 -14.61 24.47
N ALA A 270 18.50 -13.52 25.07
CA ALA A 270 17.67 -12.72 25.95
C ALA A 270 16.59 -12.07 25.06
N THR A 271 15.48 -12.76 24.87
CA THR A 271 14.27 -12.13 24.33
C THR A 271 13.91 -11.05 25.34
N HIS A 272 14.29 -9.80 25.04
CA HIS A 272 14.04 -8.69 25.93
C HIS A 272 12.55 -8.69 26.30
N PRO A 273 12.15 -8.64 27.58
CA PRO A 273 10.76 -8.85 27.96
C PRO A 273 9.82 -7.86 27.25
N LEU A 274 10.26 -6.63 27.01
CA LEU A 274 9.53 -5.64 26.20
C LEU A 274 9.31 -6.06 24.73
N SER A 275 10.21 -6.83 24.12
CA SER A 275 10.03 -7.30 22.73
C SER A 275 8.95 -8.37 22.61
N VAL A 276 8.54 -9.00 23.71
CA VAL A 276 7.39 -9.93 23.76
C VAL A 276 6.13 -9.20 24.21
N VAL A 277 6.23 -8.35 25.24
CA VAL A 277 5.07 -7.67 25.84
C VAL A 277 4.40 -6.69 24.86
N LEU A 278 5.19 -5.87 24.14
CA LEU A 278 4.63 -4.84 23.27
C LEU A 278 3.78 -5.43 22.11
N PRO A 279 4.25 -6.44 21.36
CA PRO A 279 3.44 -7.09 20.32
C PRO A 279 2.20 -7.79 20.86
N VAL A 280 2.28 -8.37 22.06
CA VAL A 280 1.12 -8.99 22.72
C VAL A 280 0.06 -7.93 23.04
N VAL A 281 0.44 -6.80 23.64
CA VAL A 281 -0.49 -5.69 23.93
C VAL A 281 -1.10 -5.13 22.64
N MET A 282 -0.28 -4.90 21.61
CA MET A 282 -0.76 -4.41 20.31
C MET A 282 -1.74 -5.40 19.66
N GLY A 283 -1.45 -6.70 19.75
CA GLY A 283 -2.35 -7.75 19.28
C GLY A 283 -3.70 -7.74 20.01
N LEU A 284 -3.69 -7.59 21.33
CA LEU A 284 -4.92 -7.45 22.12
C LEU A 284 -5.73 -6.21 21.75
N MET A 285 -5.08 -5.09 21.44
CA MET A 285 -5.76 -3.88 20.96
C MET A 285 -6.43 -4.10 19.59
N PHE A 286 -5.75 -4.76 18.65
CA PHE A 286 -6.34 -5.12 17.36
C PHE A 286 -7.52 -6.08 17.50
N LEU A 287 -7.42 -7.05 18.41
CA LEU A 287 -8.51 -7.97 18.72
C LEU A 287 -9.72 -7.22 19.31
N ALA A 288 -9.48 -6.29 20.24
CA ALA A 288 -10.54 -5.45 20.82
C ALA A 288 -11.22 -4.58 19.74
N ALA A 289 -10.46 -3.99 18.83
CA ALA A 289 -10.99 -3.23 17.71
C ALA A 289 -11.86 -4.10 16.78
N ALA A 290 -11.41 -5.33 16.48
CA ALA A 290 -12.18 -6.29 15.69
C ALA A 290 -13.50 -6.68 16.37
N ILE A 291 -13.48 -6.96 17.68
CA ILE A 291 -14.70 -7.27 18.45
C ILE A 291 -15.66 -6.08 18.43
N PHE A 292 -15.16 -4.87 18.62
CA PHE A 292 -15.98 -3.66 18.59
C PHE A 292 -16.61 -3.43 17.20
N MET A 293 -15.82 -3.54 16.12
CA MET A 293 -16.34 -3.44 14.75
C MET A 293 -17.34 -4.54 14.42
N GLY A 294 -17.06 -5.78 14.81
CA GLY A 294 -17.97 -6.90 14.59
C GLY A 294 -19.29 -6.74 15.33
N THR A 295 -19.27 -6.33 16.60
CA THR A 295 -20.48 -6.04 17.37
C THR A 295 -21.26 -4.85 16.81
N TYR A 296 -20.57 -3.82 16.31
CA TYR A 296 -21.19 -2.68 15.63
C TYR A 296 -22.00 -3.10 14.39
N VAL A 297 -21.42 -3.97 13.54
CA VAL A 297 -22.14 -4.53 12.37
C VAL A 297 -23.29 -5.45 12.80
N LEU A 298 -23.06 -6.34 13.77
CA LEU A 298 -24.10 -7.26 14.27
C LEU A 298 -25.31 -6.54 14.86
N ASN A 299 -25.11 -5.39 15.50
CA ASN A 299 -26.19 -4.55 16.01
C ASN A 299 -26.92 -3.74 14.91
N GLY A 300 -26.57 -3.94 13.63
CA GLY A 300 -27.17 -3.24 12.50
C GLY A 300 -26.82 -1.75 12.43
N SER A 301 -25.83 -1.30 13.22
CA SER A 301 -25.47 0.13 13.30
C SER A 301 -24.80 0.66 12.03
N ALA A 302 -24.34 -0.24 11.15
CA ALA A 302 -23.70 0.10 9.88
C ALA A 302 -24.68 0.23 8.68
N LYS A 303 -25.95 -0.17 8.83
CA LYS A 303 -26.96 -0.21 7.73
C LYS A 303 -27.37 1.15 7.16
N SER A 304 -27.06 2.24 7.86
CA SER A 304 -27.36 3.59 7.39
C SER A 304 -26.11 4.35 6.94
N MET A 305 -24.94 3.71 6.99
CA MET A 305 -23.68 4.35 6.61
C MET A 305 -23.47 4.22 5.11
N THR A 306 -23.32 5.37 4.46
CA THR A 306 -22.87 5.44 3.08
C THR A 306 -21.34 5.47 3.05
N VAL A 307 -20.75 4.67 2.15
CA VAL A 307 -19.33 4.77 1.85
C VAL A 307 -19.20 5.74 0.69
N GLU A 308 -18.58 6.89 0.92
CA GLU A 308 -18.13 7.73 -0.18
C GLU A 308 -16.98 7.02 -0.89
N THR A 309 -17.29 6.38 -2.01
CA THR A 309 -16.30 5.75 -2.90
C THR A 309 -15.77 6.73 -3.95
N GLN A 310 -16.05 8.03 -3.80
CA GLN A 310 -15.56 9.04 -4.72
C GLN A 310 -14.04 9.10 -4.65
N TRP A 311 -13.42 8.72 -5.77
CA TRP A 311 -11.98 8.79 -5.94
C TRP A 311 -11.53 10.24 -5.82
N ASN A 312 -10.38 10.48 -5.16
CA ASN A 312 -9.84 11.83 -4.96
C ASN A 312 -9.91 12.62 -6.28
N SER A 313 -10.58 13.77 -6.27
CA SER A 313 -10.78 14.63 -7.44
C SER A 313 -9.45 15.06 -8.08
N ALA A 314 -8.35 15.05 -7.32
CA ALA A 314 -7.00 15.26 -7.83
C ALA A 314 -6.55 14.15 -8.80
N VAL A 315 -6.95 12.88 -8.58
CA VAL A 315 -6.57 11.76 -9.45
C VAL A 315 -7.43 11.72 -10.72
N ASN A 316 -8.70 12.12 -10.63
CA ASN A 316 -9.55 12.29 -11.83
C ASN A 316 -9.01 13.40 -12.75
N LYS A 317 -8.46 14.49 -12.19
CA LYS A 317 -7.75 15.52 -12.96
C LYS A 317 -6.47 15.02 -13.63
N ILE A 318 -5.76 14.06 -13.03
CA ILE A 318 -4.50 13.51 -13.57
C ILE A 318 -4.75 12.47 -14.67
N ASN A 319 -5.82 11.69 -14.56
CA ASN A 319 -6.10 10.60 -15.50
C ASN A 319 -6.79 11.03 -16.80
N GLY A 320 -7.09 12.33 -16.98
CA GLY A 320 -7.74 12.83 -18.20
C GLY A 320 -9.16 12.29 -18.42
N GLU A 321 -9.70 11.52 -17.48
CA GLU A 321 -11.12 11.19 -17.41
C GLU A 321 -11.84 12.42 -16.85
N SER A 322 -11.98 13.43 -17.72
CA SER A 322 -13.13 14.32 -17.65
C SER A 322 -14.35 13.43 -17.50
N GLU A 323 -15.11 13.65 -16.42
CA GLU A 323 -16.37 13.01 -16.14
C GLU A 323 -17.17 12.87 -17.44
N SER A 324 -17.36 11.64 -17.92
CA SER A 324 -18.31 11.33 -19.00
C SER A 324 -19.74 11.34 -18.48
N THR A 325 -20.06 12.25 -17.58
CA THR A 325 -21.31 12.97 -17.64
C THR A 325 -20.92 14.29 -18.25
N GLU A 326 -21.05 14.41 -19.58
CA GLU A 326 -21.25 15.74 -20.16
C GLU A 326 -22.29 16.42 -19.25
N PRO A 327 -22.00 17.58 -18.65
CA PRO A 327 -23.08 18.35 -18.10
C PRO A 327 -24.03 18.56 -19.29
N ALA A 328 -25.29 18.11 -19.15
CA ALA A 328 -26.27 18.18 -20.24
C ALA A 328 -26.43 19.63 -20.78
N LYS A 329 -25.87 20.61 -20.07
CA LYS A 329 -25.79 22.02 -20.38
C LYS A 329 -24.37 22.54 -20.11
N LEU A 330 -23.85 23.37 -21.00
CA LEU A 330 -22.62 24.13 -20.81
C LEU A 330 -22.77 25.07 -19.61
N GLN A 331 -21.89 24.95 -18.60
CA GLN A 331 -21.93 25.84 -17.44
C GLN A 331 -21.18 27.14 -17.71
N LEU A 332 -21.87 28.27 -17.61
CA LEU A 332 -21.28 29.61 -17.68
C LEU A 332 -21.05 30.17 -16.27
N THR A 333 -19.80 30.53 -15.97
CA THR A 333 -19.39 31.17 -14.71
C THR A 333 -19.13 32.66 -14.90
N ASP A 334 -19.05 33.41 -13.79
CA ASP A 334 -18.73 34.85 -13.80
C ASP A 334 -17.42 35.14 -14.55
N GLU A 335 -16.36 34.38 -14.26
CA GLU A 335 -15.04 34.55 -14.90
C GLU A 335 -15.09 34.36 -16.42
N MET A 336 -15.91 33.41 -16.90
CA MET A 336 -16.06 33.17 -18.34
C MET A 336 -16.75 34.35 -19.04
N ILE A 337 -17.81 34.88 -18.44
CA ILE A 337 -18.55 36.04 -18.97
C ILE A 337 -17.67 37.29 -18.94
N GLU A 338 -17.04 37.58 -17.80
CA GLU A 338 -16.19 38.75 -17.63
C GLU A 338 -15.00 38.75 -18.58
N LYS A 339 -14.42 37.58 -18.85
CA LYS A 339 -13.31 37.44 -19.79
C LYS A 339 -13.76 37.56 -21.25
N ALA A 340 -14.87 36.91 -21.63
CA ALA A 340 -15.35 36.91 -23.01
C ALA A 340 -15.92 38.26 -23.44
N TYR A 341 -16.61 38.94 -22.52
CA TYR A 341 -17.33 40.20 -22.77
C TYR A 341 -16.69 41.40 -22.07
N ALA A 342 -15.40 41.32 -21.75
CA ALA A 342 -14.66 42.39 -21.05
C ALA A 342 -14.82 43.78 -21.69
N ASN A 343 -14.93 43.84 -23.03
CA ASN A 343 -15.12 45.10 -23.75
C ASN A 343 -16.52 45.69 -23.55
N ASP A 344 -17.56 44.85 -23.57
CA ASP A 344 -18.95 45.26 -23.36
C ASP A 344 -19.21 45.66 -21.90
N LEU A 345 -18.46 45.07 -20.97
CA LEU A 345 -18.54 45.33 -19.53
C LEU A 345 -17.69 46.52 -19.05
N LYS A 346 -16.74 47.00 -19.87
CA LYS A 346 -15.68 47.94 -19.45
C LYS A 346 -16.20 49.23 -18.80
N ASN A 347 -17.39 49.68 -19.19
CA ASN A 347 -18.00 50.93 -18.71
C ASN A 347 -19.30 50.69 -17.93
N ALA A 348 -19.67 49.43 -17.66
CA ALA A 348 -20.87 49.11 -16.90
C ALA A 348 -20.56 49.07 -15.40
N GLU A 349 -21.45 49.60 -14.57
CA GLU A 349 -21.35 49.47 -13.10
C GLU A 349 -21.55 48.02 -12.63
N GLY A 350 -22.17 47.19 -13.47
CA GLY A 350 -22.42 45.79 -13.25
C GLY A 350 -23.19 45.18 -14.42
N TRP A 351 -23.21 43.85 -14.48
CA TRP A 351 -24.03 43.10 -15.41
C TRP A 351 -24.98 42.17 -14.65
N TYR A 352 -26.01 41.74 -15.35
CA TYR A 352 -27.14 41.02 -14.77
C TYR A 352 -27.55 39.91 -15.72
N VAL A 353 -28.27 38.94 -15.15
CA VAL A 353 -28.76 37.79 -15.88
C VAL A 353 -30.20 37.51 -15.51
N GLU A 354 -31.04 37.25 -16.50
CA GLU A 354 -32.42 36.82 -16.27
C GLU A 354 -32.94 35.89 -17.37
N TYR A 355 -33.98 35.13 -17.03
CA TYR A 355 -34.70 34.32 -18.00
C TYR A 355 -35.87 35.12 -18.56
N VAL A 356 -36.02 35.13 -19.87
CA VAL A 356 -37.14 35.77 -20.58
C VAL A 356 -37.78 34.80 -21.57
N THR A 357 -39.05 35.00 -21.90
CA THR A 357 -39.77 34.22 -22.91
C THR A 357 -40.23 35.11 -24.05
N VAL A 358 -39.90 34.75 -25.28
CA VAL A 358 -40.27 35.50 -26.48
C VAL A 358 -41.79 35.43 -26.69
N ALA A 359 -42.44 36.58 -26.83
CA ALA A 359 -43.88 36.69 -27.02
C ALA A 359 -44.26 36.76 -28.51
N ASP A 360 -43.69 37.73 -29.23
CA ASP A 360 -44.03 38.01 -30.62
C ASP A 360 -42.94 38.84 -31.31
N HIS A 361 -42.99 38.92 -32.64
CA HIS A 361 -42.07 39.67 -33.49
C HIS A 361 -42.77 40.79 -34.26
N GLU A 362 -42.14 41.96 -34.28
CA GLU A 362 -42.58 43.11 -35.08
C GLU A 362 -41.49 43.49 -36.09
N ASP A 363 -41.88 43.72 -37.35
CA ASP A 363 -40.92 44.17 -38.39
C ASP A 363 -40.55 45.65 -38.18
N GLY A 364 -39.32 45.90 -37.74
CA GLY A 364 -38.74 47.23 -37.53
C GLY A 364 -38.02 47.80 -38.77
N GLY A 365 -38.27 47.25 -39.96
CA GLY A 365 -37.64 47.65 -41.21
C GLY A 365 -36.33 46.90 -41.46
N ASN A 366 -35.22 47.39 -40.90
CA ASN A 366 -33.90 46.76 -41.06
C ASN A 366 -33.58 45.72 -39.97
N LEU A 367 -34.35 45.69 -38.89
CA LEU A 367 -34.20 44.79 -37.75
C LEU A 367 -35.55 44.14 -37.42
N MET A 368 -35.53 42.99 -36.76
CA MET A 368 -36.71 42.42 -36.11
C MET A 368 -36.75 42.92 -34.66
N ILE A 369 -37.93 43.28 -34.19
CA ILE A 369 -38.14 43.65 -32.79
C ILE A 369 -38.84 42.49 -32.09
N GLU A 370 -38.13 41.85 -31.17
CA GLU A 370 -38.64 40.79 -30.31
C GLU A 370 -39.28 41.43 -29.08
N SER A 371 -40.52 41.07 -28.80
CA SER A 371 -41.21 41.39 -27.55
C SER A 371 -41.20 40.19 -26.62
N PHE A 372 -41.21 40.42 -25.31
CA PHE A 372 -41.18 39.35 -24.31
C PHE A 372 -42.46 39.36 -23.47
N THR A 373 -42.80 38.20 -22.91
CA THR A 373 -43.94 38.08 -21.99
C THR A 373 -43.64 38.65 -20.60
N ASP A 374 -42.35 38.76 -20.27
CA ASP A 374 -41.87 39.20 -18.96
C ASP A 374 -41.85 40.73 -18.86
N GLU A 375 -42.43 41.29 -17.79
CA GLU A 375 -42.53 42.75 -17.60
C GLU A 375 -41.15 43.44 -17.45
N SER A 376 -40.10 42.66 -17.15
CA SER A 376 -38.73 43.14 -16.97
C SER A 376 -37.97 43.38 -18.28
N PHE A 377 -38.42 42.84 -19.42
CA PHE A 377 -37.84 43.09 -20.75
C PHE A 377 -38.95 43.44 -21.73
N ALA A 378 -39.06 44.71 -22.11
CA ALA A 378 -40.13 45.11 -23.03
C ALA A 378 -39.86 44.61 -24.46
N ARG A 379 -38.73 45.00 -25.04
CA ARG A 379 -38.38 44.73 -26.45
C ARG A 379 -36.87 44.69 -26.68
N ILE A 380 -36.41 43.84 -27.59
CA ILE A 380 -35.02 43.77 -28.08
C ILE A 380 -35.05 43.84 -29.61
N ALA A 381 -34.08 44.53 -30.21
CA ALA A 381 -33.88 44.51 -31.66
C ALA A 381 -32.81 43.48 -32.04
N CYS A 382 -33.12 42.59 -32.97
CA CYS A 382 -32.21 41.59 -33.52
C CYS A 382 -32.12 41.70 -35.06
N GLU A 383 -31.05 41.16 -35.64
CA GLU A 383 -30.89 41.13 -37.10
C GLU A 383 -31.91 40.19 -37.74
N LYS A 384 -32.48 40.58 -38.88
CA LYS A 384 -33.40 39.72 -39.65
C LYS A 384 -32.75 38.38 -40.00
N GLY A 385 -33.44 37.28 -39.72
CA GLY A 385 -32.97 35.91 -39.88
C GLY A 385 -32.26 35.33 -38.65
N LYS A 386 -32.16 36.10 -37.55
CA LYS A 386 -31.64 35.66 -36.25
C LYS A 386 -32.69 35.76 -35.13
N GLU A 387 -33.96 35.97 -35.48
CA GLU A 387 -35.04 36.01 -34.52
C GLU A 387 -35.25 34.66 -33.81
N HIS A 388 -35.61 34.71 -32.53
CA HIS A 388 -35.87 33.54 -31.70
C HIS A 388 -37.35 33.13 -31.78
N GLU A 389 -37.68 31.83 -31.83
CA GLU A 389 -39.08 31.41 -31.98
C GLU A 389 -39.99 31.92 -30.82
N PRO A 390 -41.21 32.40 -31.10
CA PRO A 390 -42.19 32.72 -30.05
C PRO A 390 -42.44 31.53 -29.12
N GLY A 391 -42.47 31.79 -27.81
CA GLY A 391 -42.55 30.78 -26.76
C GLY A 391 -41.20 30.21 -26.32
N LYS A 392 -40.09 30.53 -26.99
CA LYS A 392 -38.76 30.10 -26.59
C LYS A 392 -38.30 30.87 -25.35
N LYS A 393 -37.76 30.13 -24.36
CA LYS A 393 -37.09 30.71 -23.20
C LYS A 393 -35.64 31.03 -23.55
N LEU A 394 -35.17 32.18 -23.10
CA LEU A 394 -33.80 32.65 -23.30
C LEU A 394 -33.20 33.05 -21.96
N LEU A 395 -31.89 32.86 -21.82
CA LEU A 395 -31.08 33.40 -20.74
C LEU A 395 -30.37 34.67 -21.25
N CYS A 396 -30.78 35.84 -20.78
CA CYS A 396 -30.27 37.13 -21.23
C CYS A 396 -29.19 37.64 -20.29
N PHE A 397 -28.03 38.01 -20.86
CA PHE A 397 -26.93 38.68 -20.16
C PHE A 397 -26.87 40.14 -20.59
N TYR A 398 -27.02 41.06 -19.64
CA TYR A 398 -27.21 42.48 -19.96
C TYR A 398 -26.55 43.41 -18.94
N THR A 399 -26.35 44.65 -19.35
CA THR A 399 -25.97 45.77 -18.48
C THR A 399 -27.10 46.79 -18.42
N VAL A 400 -27.12 47.63 -17.37
CA VAL A 400 -28.13 48.69 -17.23
C VAL A 400 -27.48 50.04 -17.44
N ASP A 401 -28.01 50.80 -18.39
CA ASP A 401 -27.60 52.19 -18.61
C ASP A 401 -28.44 53.11 -17.71
N LYS A 402 -27.82 53.55 -16.60
CA LYS A 402 -28.47 54.42 -15.61
C LYS A 402 -28.59 55.87 -16.08
N GLU A 403 -27.79 56.32 -17.04
CA GLU A 403 -27.84 57.70 -17.54
C GLU A 403 -29.08 57.91 -18.41
N LYS A 404 -29.44 56.90 -19.22
CA LYS A 404 -30.66 56.93 -20.07
C LYS A 404 -31.98 56.80 -19.30
N LEU A 405 -31.94 56.36 -18.04
CA LEU A 405 -33.11 56.32 -17.15
C LEU A 405 -33.72 57.72 -16.97
N ALA A 406 -32.85 58.74 -16.86
CA ALA A 406 -33.26 60.11 -16.59
C ALA A 406 -33.99 60.77 -17.77
N GLU A 407 -33.78 60.29 -19.00
CA GLU A 407 -34.35 60.88 -20.22
C GLU A 407 -35.68 60.24 -20.65
N ASN A 408 -35.84 58.92 -20.45
CA ASN A 408 -36.96 58.16 -21.03
C ASN A 408 -37.92 57.52 -20.01
N GLY A 409 -37.65 57.65 -18.70
CA GLY A 409 -38.53 57.15 -17.63
C GLY A 409 -38.56 55.61 -17.49
N SER A 410 -37.68 54.89 -18.18
CA SER A 410 -37.54 53.43 -18.11
C SER A 410 -36.08 53.01 -18.15
N HIS A 411 -35.74 51.90 -17.46
CA HIS A 411 -34.38 51.35 -17.46
C HIS A 411 -34.04 50.77 -18.84
N TYR A 412 -33.00 51.30 -19.48
CA TYR A 412 -32.50 50.74 -20.73
C TYR A 412 -31.53 49.59 -20.44
N LYS A 413 -31.92 48.37 -20.81
CA LYS A 413 -31.08 47.17 -20.69
C LYS A 413 -30.33 46.94 -22.00
N ASN A 414 -29.00 46.93 -21.95
CA ASN A 414 -28.16 46.60 -23.09
C ASN A 414 -27.76 45.12 -23.02
N CYS A 415 -28.45 44.27 -23.79
CA CYS A 415 -28.17 42.84 -23.85
C CYS A 415 -26.94 42.59 -24.74
N PHE A 416 -25.91 41.94 -24.18
CA PHE A 416 -24.68 41.63 -24.91
C PHE A 416 -24.59 40.15 -25.29
N SER A 417 -25.36 39.26 -24.66
CA SER A 417 -25.40 37.84 -25.02
C SER A 417 -26.71 37.17 -24.63
N PHE A 418 -27.05 36.11 -25.37
CA PHE A 418 -28.16 35.21 -25.09
C PHE A 418 -27.65 33.78 -24.93
N GLY A 419 -28.23 33.01 -24.01
CA GLY A 419 -28.02 31.58 -23.86
C GLY A 419 -29.33 30.82 -24.05
N ASP A 420 -29.26 29.65 -24.67
CA ASP A 420 -30.40 28.73 -24.72
C ASP A 420 -30.41 27.89 -23.43
N PRO A 421 -31.43 28.04 -22.56
CA PRO A 421 -31.50 27.34 -21.28
C PRO A 421 -31.47 25.83 -21.39
N ASP A 422 -31.76 25.24 -22.55
CA ASP A 422 -31.69 23.79 -22.76
C ASP A 422 -30.27 23.29 -23.06
N THR A 423 -29.36 24.20 -23.44
CA THR A 423 -27.96 23.89 -23.78
C THR A 423 -26.95 24.56 -22.85
N VAL A 424 -27.37 25.56 -22.08
CA VAL A 424 -26.51 26.38 -21.23
C VAL A 424 -27.16 26.57 -19.86
N GLU A 425 -26.37 26.48 -18.81
CA GLU A 425 -26.75 26.79 -17.43
C GLU A 425 -25.79 27.84 -16.87
N TYR A 426 -26.32 28.89 -16.25
CA TYR A 426 -25.48 29.88 -15.57
C TYR A 426 -25.37 29.55 -14.08
N THR A 427 -24.13 29.42 -13.59
CA THR A 427 -23.80 29.00 -12.21
C THR A 427 -23.05 30.08 -11.43
N GLY A 428 -22.98 31.29 -11.98
CA GLY A 428 -22.36 32.44 -11.31
C GLY A 428 -23.26 33.11 -10.26
N SER A 429 -22.77 34.23 -9.72
CA SER A 429 -23.40 34.92 -8.58
C SER A 429 -24.34 36.06 -8.95
N HIS A 430 -24.40 36.46 -10.22
CA HIS A 430 -25.25 37.55 -10.69
C HIS A 430 -26.71 37.11 -10.82
N GLY A 431 -27.64 38.04 -10.61
CA GLY A 431 -29.07 37.81 -10.75
C GLY A 431 -29.73 38.92 -11.57
N ALA A 432 -31.06 38.94 -11.59
CA ALA A 432 -31.83 39.99 -12.27
C ALA A 432 -31.64 41.34 -11.56
N TYR A 433 -31.66 42.42 -12.33
CA TYR A 433 -31.63 43.78 -11.79
C TYR A 433 -32.92 44.07 -11.00
N GLN A 434 -32.78 44.50 -9.74
CA GLN A 434 -33.90 44.85 -8.83
C GLN A 434 -34.05 46.37 -8.71
N GLY A 435 -34.40 47.06 -9.80
CA GLY A 435 -34.53 48.52 -9.79
C GLY A 435 -35.61 49.06 -10.69
#